data_AF-A0A194QN68-F1
#
_entry.id   AF-A0A194QN68-F1
#
_cell.length_a   1.000
_cell.length_b   1.000
_cell.length_c   1.000
_cell.angle_alpha   90.00
_cell.angle_beta   90.00
_cell.angle_gamma   90.00
#
_symmetry.space_group_name_H-M   'P 1'
#
loop_
_entity.id
_entity.type
_entity.pdbx_description
1 polymer ?
#
loop_
_entity_poly.entity_id
_entity_poly.type
_entity_poly.pdbx_seq_one_letter_code
_entity_poly.pdbx_strand_id
1 'polypeptide(L)'
;MSAHLSAIDLLKLGDEDRKKPFLNQYWPYIIGVPFGIGTGVMINFGTRRPVFSGIQKHVVGVAGWCALLNYVQNKRDAYFAEKDAVYRHYIELHPEDFPTPERKKLADVFEPWVPIR
;
A
#
# COMPACT_ATOMS: atom_id res chain seq x y z
N MET A 1 -17.58 -9.43 -11.11
CA MET A 1 -18.89 -8.75 -11.13
C MET A 1 -18.81 -7.23 -11.31
N SER A 2 -17.62 -6.60 -11.18
CA SER A 2 -17.42 -5.15 -11.23
C SER A 2 -17.41 -4.50 -12.63
N ALA A 3 -17.32 -5.30 -13.71
CA ALA A 3 -17.10 -4.78 -15.08
C ALA A 3 -18.26 -3.91 -15.63
N HIS A 4 -19.47 -4.04 -15.09
CA HIS A 4 -20.66 -3.29 -15.52
C HIS A 4 -21.01 -2.11 -14.62
N LEU A 5 -20.38 -1.99 -13.44
CA LEU A 5 -20.68 -0.96 -12.45
C LEU A 5 -20.18 0.42 -12.89
N SER A 6 -20.94 1.49 -12.62
CA SER A 6 -20.48 2.86 -12.83
C SER A 6 -19.35 3.19 -11.85
N ALA A 7 -18.60 4.28 -12.10
CA ALA A 7 -17.51 4.69 -11.20
C ALA A 7 -18.02 4.98 -9.78
N ILE A 8 -19.24 5.52 -9.66
CA ILE A 8 -19.91 5.77 -8.37
C ILE A 8 -20.31 4.47 -7.68
N ASP A 9 -20.79 3.48 -8.43
CA ASP A 9 -21.16 2.17 -7.85
C ASP A 9 -19.92 1.40 -7.35
N LEU A 10 -18.79 1.50 -8.06
CA LEU A 10 -17.51 0.97 -7.60
C LEU A 10 -17.02 1.67 -6.32
N LEU A 11 -17.32 2.97 -6.20
CA LEU A 11 -16.98 3.74 -5.00
C LEU A 11 -17.76 3.26 -3.78
N LYS A 12 -19.05 2.95 -3.96
CA LYS A 12 -19.96 2.44 -2.92
C LYS A 12 -19.65 1.01 -2.50
N LEU A 13 -19.15 0.19 -3.44
CA LEU A 13 -18.66 -1.17 -3.17
C LEU A 13 -17.50 -1.17 -2.13
N GLY A 14 -16.74 -0.07 -2.06
CA GLY A 14 -15.70 0.12 -1.05
C GLY A 14 -14.57 -0.91 -1.16
N ASP A 15 -14.33 -1.63 -0.06
CA ASP A 15 -13.29 -2.67 0.05
C ASP A 15 -13.87 -4.10 -0.12
N GLU A 16 -15.14 -4.25 -0.49
CA GLU A 16 -15.71 -5.58 -0.78
C GLU A 16 -14.90 -6.25 -1.90
N ASP A 17 -14.49 -7.50 -1.66
CA ASP A 17 -13.59 -8.31 -2.49
C ASP A 17 -12.15 -7.79 -2.71
N ARG A 18 -11.73 -6.69 -2.06
CA ARG A 18 -10.37 -6.17 -2.23
C ARG A 18 -9.33 -7.01 -1.48
N LYS A 19 -8.58 -7.82 -2.23
CA LYS A 19 -7.39 -8.51 -1.70
C LYS A 19 -6.17 -7.58 -1.73
N LYS A 20 -5.56 -7.33 -0.56
CA LYS A 20 -4.31 -6.57 -0.49
C LYS A 20 -3.20 -7.35 -1.22
N PRO A 21 -2.39 -6.71 -2.08
CA PRO A 21 -1.24 -7.36 -2.70
C PRO A 21 -0.29 -7.91 -1.63
N PHE A 22 0.33 -9.07 -1.90
CA PHE A 22 1.26 -9.73 -0.98
C PHE A 22 2.33 -8.78 -0.42
N LEU A 23 2.94 -7.98 -1.30
CA LEU A 23 3.96 -7.00 -0.91
C LEU A 23 3.40 -5.97 0.08
N ASN A 24 2.19 -5.45 -0.15
CA ASN A 24 1.60 -4.44 0.74
C ASN A 24 1.19 -5.01 2.10
N GLN A 25 0.92 -6.32 2.17
CA GLN A 25 0.59 -7.00 3.43
C GLN A 25 1.84 -7.28 4.28
N TYR A 26 2.96 -7.64 3.65
CA TYR A 26 4.14 -8.12 4.37
C TYR A 26 5.36 -7.19 4.32
N TRP A 27 5.29 -6.04 3.64
CA TRP A 27 6.43 -5.10 3.58
C TRP A 27 7.02 -4.71 4.94
N PRO A 28 6.24 -4.54 6.06
CA PRO A 28 6.83 -4.18 7.34
C PRO A 28 7.77 -5.26 7.87
N TYR A 29 7.50 -6.54 7.56
CA TYR A 29 8.33 -7.66 7.96
C TYR A 29 9.49 -7.90 6.99
N ILE A 30 9.23 -7.77 5.69
CA ILE A 30 10.25 -7.90 4.63
C ILE A 30 11.38 -6.88 4.86
N ILE A 31 11.04 -5.65 5.25
CA ILE A 31 12.01 -4.60 5.56
C ILE A 31 12.46 -4.65 7.03
N GLY A 32 11.54 -4.90 7.96
CA GLY A 32 11.84 -4.86 9.40
C GLY A 32 12.84 -5.91 9.86
N VAL A 33 12.81 -7.11 9.30
CA VAL A 33 13.76 -8.19 9.64
C VAL A 33 15.20 -7.83 9.27
N PRO A 34 15.54 -7.49 8.00
CA PRO A 34 16.90 -7.11 7.66
C PRO A 34 17.37 -5.84 8.37
N PHE A 35 16.50 -4.85 8.59
CA PHE A 35 16.84 -3.66 9.38
C PHE A 35 17.13 -4.01 10.85
N GLY A 36 16.36 -4.93 11.45
CA GLY A 36 16.57 -5.41 12.80
C GLY A 36 17.88 -6.17 12.99
N ILE A 37 18.17 -7.11 12.10
CA ILE A 37 19.45 -7.85 12.11
C ILE A 37 20.60 -6.87 11.85
N GLY A 38 20.46 -6.00 10.85
CA GLY A 38 21.45 -4.98 10.48
C GLY A 38 21.75 -4.03 11.63
N THR A 39 20.75 -3.63 12.42
CA THR A 39 20.96 -2.81 13.63
C THR A 39 21.83 -3.54 14.65
N GLY A 40 21.57 -4.82 14.90
CA GLY A 40 22.42 -5.63 15.78
C GLY A 40 23.86 -5.77 15.27
N VAL A 41 24.03 -5.96 13.96
CA VAL A 41 25.35 -6.00 13.31
C VAL A 41 26.08 -4.67 13.47
N MET A 42 25.40 -3.54 13.22
CA MET A 42 25.98 -2.20 13.35
C MET A 42 26.40 -1.89 14.79
N ILE A 43 25.61 -2.28 15.78
CA ILE A 43 25.95 -2.12 17.20
C ILE A 43 27.20 -2.93 17.56
N ASN A 44 27.29 -4.18 17.11
CA ASN A 44 28.43 -5.05 17.39
C ASN A 44 29.70 -4.57 16.66
N PHE A 45 29.56 -4.16 15.40
CA PHE A 45 30.66 -3.57 14.63
C PHE A 45 31.21 -2.30 15.29
N GLY A 46 30.33 -1.38 15.69
CA GLY A 46 30.73 -0.13 16.37
C GLY A 46 31.38 -0.36 17.74
N THR A 47 31.03 -1.44 18.42
CA THR A 47 31.63 -1.82 19.72
C THR A 47 32.83 -2.77 19.60
N ARG A 48 33.35 -2.98 18.38
CA ARG A 48 34.47 -3.90 18.07
C ARG A 48 34.24 -5.33 18.58
N ARG A 49 33.00 -5.78 18.57
CA ARG A 49 32.59 -7.15 18.90
C ARG A 49 32.32 -7.95 17.62
N PRO A 50 32.43 -9.29 17.65
CA PRO A 50 32.04 -10.12 16.52
C PRO A 50 30.60 -9.80 16.08
N VAL A 51 30.38 -9.67 14.77
CA VAL A 51 29.14 -9.13 14.19
C VAL A 51 27.88 -9.89 14.62
N PHE A 52 27.97 -11.20 14.79
CA PHE A 52 26.86 -12.08 15.21
C PHE A 52 26.83 -12.36 16.73
N SER A 53 27.61 -11.64 17.53
CA SER A 53 27.66 -11.84 18.98
C SER A 53 26.41 -11.29 19.68
N GLY A 54 25.80 -12.08 20.57
CA GLY A 54 24.66 -11.66 21.38
C GLY A 54 23.35 -11.62 20.58
N ILE A 55 22.80 -12.82 20.32
CA ILE A 55 21.55 -13.04 19.57
C ILE A 55 20.39 -12.16 20.07
N GLN A 56 20.32 -11.89 21.37
CA GLN A 56 19.30 -11.05 21.99
C GLN A 56 19.23 -9.65 21.37
N LYS A 57 20.36 -9.07 20.95
CA LYS A 57 20.39 -7.73 20.33
C LYS A 57 19.72 -7.75 18.95
N HIS A 58 19.95 -8.80 18.17
CA HIS A 58 19.33 -8.97 16.85
C HIS A 58 17.83 -9.25 17.00
N VAL A 59 17.44 -10.11 17.96
CA VAL A 59 16.02 -10.42 18.22
C VAL A 59 15.25 -9.17 18.66
N VAL A 60 15.80 -8.40 19.60
CA VAL A 60 15.19 -7.13 20.04
C VAL A 60 15.15 -6.12 18.89
N GLY A 61 16.21 -6.03 18.09
CA GLY A 61 16.24 -5.18 16.89
C GLY A 61 15.14 -5.53 15.89
N VAL A 62 14.97 -6.81 15.57
CA VAL A 62 13.91 -7.29 14.67
C VAL A 62 12.52 -7.00 15.24
N ALA A 63 12.28 -7.33 16.50
CA ALA A 63 10.99 -7.05 17.14
C ALA A 63 10.68 -5.54 17.13
N GLY A 64 11.66 -4.69 17.46
CA GLY A 64 11.52 -3.24 17.47
C GLY A 64 11.21 -2.65 16.10
N TRP A 65 11.98 -3.02 15.06
CA TRP A 65 11.75 -2.52 13.71
C TRP A 65 10.43 -3.02 13.11
N CYS A 66 10.08 -4.29 13.29
CA CYS A 66 8.79 -4.81 12.84
C CYS A 66 7.63 -4.10 13.53
N ALA A 67 7.70 -3.87 14.85
CA ALA A 67 6.67 -3.14 15.58
C ALA A 67 6.52 -1.70 15.08
N LEU A 68 7.64 -0.99 14.91
CA LEU A 68 7.66 0.39 14.41
C LEU A 68 7.06 0.48 12.99
N LEU A 69 7.47 -0.40 12.08
CA LEU A 69 6.96 -0.38 10.71
C LEU A 69 5.48 -0.78 10.63
N ASN A 70 5.01 -1.69 11.48
CA ASN A 70 3.57 -1.99 11.59
C ASN A 70 2.79 -0.78 12.10
N TYR A 71 3.31 -0.05 13.09
CA TYR A 71 2.69 1.19 13.55
C TYR A 71 2.58 2.24 12.43
N VAL A 72 3.66 2.44 11.67
CA VAL A 72 3.67 3.33 10.49
C VAL A 72 2.66 2.88 9.44
N GLN A 73 2.60 1.57 9.15
CA GLN A 73 1.63 1.00 8.21
C GLN A 73 0.19 1.28 8.64
N ASN A 74 -0.13 1.07 9.92
CA ASN A 74 -1.47 1.34 10.46
C ASN A 74 -1.83 2.82 10.39
N LYS A 75 -0.89 3.71 10.70
CA LYS A 75 -1.11 5.17 10.59
C LYS A 75 -1.34 5.59 9.14
N ARG A 76 -0.58 5.00 8.21
CA ARG A 76 -0.72 5.23 6.77
C ARG A 76 -2.08 4.75 6.27
N ASP A 77 -2.50 3.55 6.67
CA ASP A 77 -3.79 2.98 6.28
C ASP A 77 -4.95 3.83 6.83
N ALA A 78 -4.86 4.31 8.06
CA ALA A 78 -5.85 5.21 8.64
C ALA A 78 -5.96 6.54 7.87
N TYR A 79 -4.81 7.14 7.52
CA TYR A 79 -4.79 8.37 6.73
C TYR A 79 -5.44 8.19 5.35
N PHE A 80 -5.13 7.09 4.65
CA PHE A 80 -5.74 6.83 3.35
C PHE A 80 -7.23 6.49 3.46
N ALA A 81 -7.65 5.79 4.52
CA ALA A 81 -9.06 5.51 4.76
C ALA A 81 -9.85 6.81 5.01
N GLU A 82 -9.32 7.74 5.81
CA GLU A 82 -9.93 9.04 6.05
C GLU A 82 -10.03 9.87 4.77
N LYS A 83 -8.93 9.98 4.03
CA LYS A 83 -8.87 10.70 2.75
C LYS A 83 -9.91 10.16 1.74
N ASP A 84 -10.00 8.84 1.64
CA ASP A 84 -10.93 8.17 0.75
C ASP A 84 -12.39 8.39 1.20
N ALA A 85 -12.68 8.33 2.51
CA ALA A 85 -14.00 8.67 3.05
C ALA A 85 -14.43 10.11 2.74
N VAL A 86 -13.51 11.08 2.85
CA VAL A 86 -13.77 12.49 2.50
C VAL A 86 -14.11 12.63 1.02
N TYR A 87 -13.39 11.94 0.13
CA TYR A 87 -13.69 11.96 -1.30
C TYR A 87 -15.04 11.32 -1.64
N ARG A 88 -15.38 10.20 -1.00
CA ARG A 88 -16.71 9.60 -1.18
C ARG A 88 -17.81 10.56 -0.77
N HIS A 89 -17.68 11.15 0.41
CA HIS A 89 -18.66 12.11 0.93
C HIS A 89 -18.83 13.31 -0.01
N TYR A 90 -17.74 13.82 -0.59
CA TYR A 90 -17.80 14.94 -1.54
C TYR A 90 -18.51 14.58 -2.85
N ILE A 91 -18.21 13.42 -3.43
CA ILE A 91 -18.85 12.94 -4.66
C ILE A 91 -20.35 12.70 -4.45
N GLU A 92 -20.74 12.20 -3.27
CA GLU A 92 -22.15 12.00 -2.91
C GLU A 92 -22.91 13.31 -2.74
N LEU A 93 -22.25 14.37 -2.26
CA LEU A 93 -22.85 15.70 -2.08
C LEU A 93 -23.02 16.45 -3.41
N HIS A 94 -22.10 16.23 -4.36
CA HIS A 94 -22.03 16.95 -5.63
C HIS A 94 -22.02 16.00 -6.84
N PRO A 95 -23.07 15.20 -7.06
CA PRO A 95 -23.12 14.29 -8.21
C PRO A 95 -23.11 15.01 -9.57
N GLU A 96 -23.53 16.28 -9.62
CA GLU A 96 -23.53 17.14 -10.81
C GLU A 96 -22.13 17.39 -11.38
N ASP A 97 -21.11 17.44 -10.53
CA ASP A 97 -19.72 17.68 -10.94
C ASP A 97 -19.05 16.41 -11.52
N PHE A 98 -19.66 15.24 -11.31
CA PHE A 98 -19.14 13.93 -11.70
C PHE A 98 -20.11 13.16 -12.62
N PRO A 99 -20.45 13.71 -13.82
CA PRO A 99 -21.29 12.99 -14.77
C PRO A 99 -20.60 11.70 -15.21
N THR A 100 -21.34 10.59 -15.23
CA THR A 100 -20.79 9.29 -15.67
C THR A 100 -20.52 9.34 -17.18
N PRO A 101 -19.26 9.21 -17.64
CA PRO A 101 -18.95 9.27 -19.06
C PRO A 101 -19.48 8.02 -19.77
N GLU A 102 -19.85 8.19 -21.05
CA GLU A 102 -20.25 7.06 -21.89
C GLU A 102 -19.06 6.12 -22.13
N ARG A 103 -19.22 4.84 -21.78
CA ARG A 103 -18.21 3.81 -22.04
C ARG A 103 -18.27 3.36 -23.51
N LYS A 104 -17.39 3.94 -24.33
CA LYS A 104 -17.18 3.51 -25.73
C LYS A 104 -16.42 2.19 -25.78
N LYS A 105 -16.78 1.30 -26.70
CA LYS A 105 -16.00 0.07 -26.94
C LYS A 105 -14.74 0.43 -27.72
N LEU A 106 -13.67 -0.35 -27.55
CA LEU A 106 -12.44 -0.16 -28.33
C LEU A 106 -12.69 -0.25 -29.85
N ALA A 107 -13.68 -1.04 -30.27
CA ALA A 107 -14.09 -1.11 -31.67
C ALA A 107 -14.64 0.22 -32.23
N ASP A 108 -15.13 1.10 -31.37
CA ASP A 108 -15.70 2.40 -31.73
C ASP A 108 -14.67 3.54 -31.60
N VAL A 109 -13.44 3.24 -31.13
CA VAL A 109 -12.36 4.22 -30.89
C VAL A 109 -11.21 3.96 -31.87
N PHE A 110 -11.01 4.89 -32.81
CA PHE A 110 -9.90 4.83 -33.78
C PHE A 110 -8.71 5.66 -33.29
N GLU A 111 -7.75 5.01 -32.65
CA GLU A 111 -6.47 5.63 -32.30
C GLU A 111 -5.44 5.49 -33.43
N PRO A 112 -4.55 6.48 -33.61
CA PRO A 112 -3.48 6.37 -34.58
C PRO A 112 -2.50 5.26 -34.17
N TRP A 113 -2.25 4.31 -35.08
CA TRP A 113 -1.25 3.27 -34.86
C TRP A 113 0.16 3.84 -35.09
N VAL A 114 0.97 3.89 -34.02
CA VAL A 114 2.38 4.32 -34.07
C VAL A 114 3.28 3.07 -34.01
N PRO A 115 3.82 2.60 -35.15
CA PRO A 115 4.71 1.45 -35.15
C PRO A 115 6.06 1.77 -34.49
N ILE A 116 6.58 0.79 -33.74
CA ILE A 116 7.99 0.78 -33.31
C ILE A 116 8.79 0.20 -34.47
N ARG A 117 9.71 1.00 -35.03
CA ARG A 117 10.53 0.67 -36.21
C ARG A 117 11.98 0.52 -35.80
#